data_AF-A0A0F9I8S7-F1
#
_entry.id   AF-A0A0F9I8S7-F1
#
_cell.length_a   1.000
_cell.length_b   1.000
_cell.length_c   1.000
_cell.angle_alpha   90.00
_cell.angle_beta   90.00
_cell.angle_gamma   90.00
#
_symmetry.space_group_name_H-M   'P 1'
#
loop_
_entity.id
_entity.type
_entity.pdbx_description
1 polymer ?
#
loop_
_entity_poly.entity_id
_entity_poly.type
_entity_poly.pdbx_seq_one_letter_code
_entity_poly.pdbx_strand_id
1 'polypeptide(L)' 'MSKPANVLFVCLGNICRSPTAEGVFRKLVARAGLQDQIQIDSCGTGNWHIGKGPDSRSQEAAQ' A
#
# COMPACT_ATOMS: atom_id res chain seq x y z
N MET A 1 -20.17 8.11 -14.69
CA MET A 1 -19.01 8.20 -13.79
C MET A 1 -18.05 7.07 -14.13
N SER A 2 -16.75 7.34 -14.28
CA SER A 2 -15.74 6.31 -14.54
C SER A 2 -15.51 5.47 -13.28
N LYS A 3 -15.25 4.17 -13.47
CA LYS A 3 -14.94 3.26 -12.35
C LYS A 3 -13.63 3.69 -11.68
N PRO A 4 -13.49 3.59 -10.35
CA PRO A 4 -12.23 3.89 -9.66
C PRO A 4 -11.09 3.02 -10.19
N ALA A 5 -9.90 3.59 -10.31
CA ALA A 5 -8.68 2.84 -10.62
C ALA A 5 -8.25 2.04 -9.38
N ASN A 6 -7.86 0.79 -9.57
CA ASN A 6 -7.37 -0.07 -8.48
C ASN A 6 -5.87 -0.26 -8.61
N VAL A 7 -5.11 0.02 -7.54
CA VAL A 7 -3.66 -0.13 -7.48
C VAL A 7 -3.30 -1.12 -6.39
N LEU A 8 -2.56 -2.18 -6.75
CA LEU A 8 -2.06 -3.21 -5.83
C LEU A 8 -0.54 -3.24 -5.87
N PHE A 9 0.10 -2.92 -4.76
CA PHE A 9 1.56 -3.05 -4.62
C PHE A 9 1.93 -4.46 -4.18
N VAL A 10 2.83 -5.11 -4.91
CA VAL A 10 3.21 -6.51 -4.65
C VAL A 10 4.70 -6.60 -4.34
N CYS A 11 5.04 -7.31 -3.26
CA CYS A 11 6.42 -7.76 -3.02
C CYS A 11 6.43 -9.21 -2.53
N LEU A 12 7.56 -9.72 -2.03
CA LEU A 12 7.62 -11.10 -1.54
C LEU A 12 6.76 -11.33 -0.28
N GLY A 13 6.99 -10.54 0.77
CA GLY A 13 6.49 -10.83 2.11
C GLY A 13 5.43 -9.88 2.66
N ASN A 14 5.04 -8.84 1.92
CA ASN A 14 4.08 -7.81 2.36
C ASN A 14 4.38 -7.14 3.71
N ILE A 15 5.65 -7.06 4.10
CA ILE A 15 6.05 -6.39 5.36
C ILE A 15 7.03 -5.22 5.16
N CYS A 16 7.68 -5.10 4.00
CA CYS A 16 8.66 -4.04 3.77
C CYS A 16 8.25 -3.13 2.61
N ARG A 17 8.49 -3.57 1.38
CA ARG A 17 8.37 -2.71 0.19
C ARG A 17 6.93 -2.35 -0.16
N SER A 18 6.04 -3.33 -0.21
CA SER A 18 4.66 -3.08 -0.63
C SER A 18 3.85 -2.25 0.38
N PRO A 19 3.93 -2.46 1.71
CA PRO A 19 3.28 -1.56 2.67
C PRO A 19 3.86 -0.14 2.69
N THR A 20 5.18 0.02 2.50
CA THR A 20 5.78 1.36 2.37
C THR A 20 5.23 2.10 1.15
N ALA A 21 5.17 1.42 0.00
CA ALA A 21 4.61 2.01 -1.22
C ALA A 21 3.12 2.36 -1.04
N GLU A 22 2.33 1.49 -0.41
CA GLU A 22 0.92 1.76 -0.10
C GLU A 22 0.76 3.03 0.74
N GLY A 23 1.51 3.14 1.84
CA GLY A 23 1.42 4.28 2.76
C GLY A 23 1.81 5.60 2.09
N VAL A 24 2.94 5.62 1.37
CA VAL A 24 3.39 6.81 0.61
C VAL A 24 2.38 7.18 -0.46
N PHE A 25 1.90 6.22 -1.25
CA PHE A 25 0.96 6.46 -2.33
C PHE A 25 -0.38 6.98 -1.82
N ARG A 26 -0.89 6.43 -0.70
CA ARG A 26 -2.12 6.91 -0.05
C ARG A 26 -2.01 8.38 0.35
N LYS A 27 -0.86 8.84 0.85
CA LYS A 27 -0.62 10.26 1.16
C LYS A 27 -0.60 11.14 -0.09
N LEU A 28 0.03 10.68 -1.17
CA LEU A 28 0.06 11.42 -2.43
C LEU A 28 -1.34 11.55 -3.06
N VAL A 29 -2.11 10.46 -3.07
CA VAL A 29 -3.50 10.45 -3.56
C VAL A 29 -4.39 11.39 -2.74
N ALA A 30 -4.23 11.39 -1.41
CA ALA A 30 -4.94 12.33 -0.54
C ALA A 30 -4.57 13.79 -0.83
N ARG A 31 -3.27 14.11 -0.97
CA ARG A 31 -2.79 15.46 -1.32
C ARG A 31 -3.30 15.92 -2.69
N ALA A 32 -3.52 15.00 -3.62
CA ALA A 32 -4.05 15.27 -4.94
C ALA A 32 -5.59 15.35 -5.00
N GLY A 33 -6.31 15.04 -3.91
CA GLY A 33 -7.78 15.03 -3.88
C GLY A 33 -8.41 13.90 -4.70
N LEU A 34 -7.71 12.77 -4.87
CA LEU A 34 -8.12 11.65 -5.75
C LEU A 34 -8.65 10.43 -4.98
N GLN A 35 -8.98 10.58 -3.70
CA GLN A 35 -9.33 9.47 -2.80
C GLN A 35 -10.57 8.69 -3.26
N ASP A 36 -11.55 9.37 -3.86
CA ASP A 36 -12.78 8.75 -4.38
C ASP A 36 -12.58 8.07 -5.75
N GLN A 37 -11.42 8.29 -6.37
CA GLN A 37 -11.13 7.82 -7.73
C GLN A 37 -10.12 6.66 -7.74
N ILE A 38 -9.42 6.41 -6.64
CA ILE A 38 -8.33 5.43 -6.56
C ILE A 38 -8.50 4.55 -5.31
N GLN A 39 -8.59 3.24 -5.52
CA GLN A 39 -8.50 2.23 -4.45
C GLN A 39 -7.08 1.69 -4.40
N ILE A 40 -6.55 1.52 -3.18
CA ILE A 40 -5.14 1.21 -2.93
C ILE A 40 -5.06 0.05 -1.94
N ASP A 41 -4.24 -0.94 -2.27
CA ASP A 41 -3.94 -2.08 -1.41
C ASP A 41 -2.49 -2.57 -1.62
N SER A 42 -2.02 -3.48 -0.76
CA SER A 42 -0.74 -4.16 -0.90
C SER A 42 -0.80 -5.63 -0.54
N CYS A 43 0.02 -6.46 -1.21
CA CYS A 43 0.11 -7.89 -0.90
C CYS A 43 1.52 -8.47 -1.05
N GLY A 44 1.62 -9.75 -0.71
CA GLY A 44 2.83 -10.57 -0.78
C GLY A 44 2.59 -11.74 -1.73
N THR A 45 3.59 -12.11 -2.53
CA THR A 45 3.53 -13.35 -3.31
C THR A 45 3.71 -14.59 -2.43
N GLY A 46 4.33 -14.43 -1.26
CA GLY A 46 4.44 -15.44 -0.21
C GLY A 46 3.47 -15.20 0.95
N ASN A 47 3.25 -16.23 1.77
CA ASN A 47 2.26 -16.23 2.85
C ASN A 47 2.83 -16.23 4.28
N TRP A 48 4.16 -16.17 4.45
CA TRP A 48 4.85 -16.25 5.75
C TRP A 48 4.46 -15.17 6.78
N HIS A 49 3.94 -14.04 6.32
CA HIS A 49 3.63 -12.87 7.15
C HIS A 49 2.14 -12.50 7.17
N ILE A 50 1.25 -13.38 6.72
CA ILE A 50 -0.19 -13.15 6.84
C ILE A 50 -0.55 -12.94 8.33
N GLY A 51 -1.36 -11.91 8.59
CA GLY A 51 -1.77 -11.51 9.94
C GLY A 51 -0.71 -10.74 10.74
N LYS A 52 0.49 -10.54 10.19
CA LYS A 52 1.53 -9.69 10.80
C LYS A 52 1.44 -8.28 10.24
N GLY A 53 1.74 -7.29 11.08
CA GLY A 53 1.90 -5.91 10.63
C GLY A 53 3.17 -5.71 9.79
N PRO A 54 3.30 -4.57 9.09
CA PRO A 54 4.53 -4.19 8.41
C PRO A 54 5.72 -4.10 9.37
N ASP A 55 6.93 -4.34 8.86
CA ASP A 55 8.20 -4.14 9.56
C ASP A 55 8.28 -2.70 10.10
N SER A 56 8.84 -2.50 11.29
CA SER A 56 8.90 -1.18 11.93
C SER A 56 9.60 -0.13 11.06
N ARG A 57 10.64 -0.52 10.32
CA ARG A 57 11.35 0.38 9.39
C ARG A 57 10.45 0.77 8.20
N SER A 58 9.58 -0.14 7.77
CA SER A 58 8.58 0.13 6.73
C SER A 58 7.55 1.14 7.19
N GLN A 59 7.09 1.03 8.45
CA GLN A 59 6.15 1.96 9.06
C GLN A 59 6.75 3.38 9.18
N GLU A 60 8.02 3.48 9.58
CA GLU A 60 8.74 4.76 9.65
C GLU A 60 8.90 5.39 8.26
N ALA A 61 9.28 4.60 7.25
CA ALA A 61 9.46 5.07 5.88
C ALA A 61 8.14 5.41 5.15
N ALA A 62 7.00 4.91 5.62
CA ALA A 62 5.68 5.14 5.03
C ALA A 62 5.05 6.49 5.46
N GLN A 63 5.74 7.26 6.31
CA GLN A 63 5.27 8.56 6.80
C GLN A 63 5.39 9.70 5.76
#